data_AF-A0AAV9QB34-F1
#
_entry.id   AF-A0AAV9QB34-F1
#
_cell.length_a   1.000
_cell.length_b   1.000
_cell.length_c   1.000
_cell.angle_alpha   90.00
_cell.angle_beta   90.00
_cell.angle_gamma   90.00
#
_symmetry.space_group_name_H-M   'P 1'
#
loop_
_entity.id
_entity.type
_entity.pdbx_description
1 polymer ?
#
loop_
_entity_poly.entity_id
_entity_poly.type
_entity_poly.pdbx_seq_one_letter_code
_entity_poly.pdbx_strand_id
1 'polypeptide(L)'
;MKLSALVLGSLMAVSVSAKSTYRISLYSKTDFQGDQATFTEEYDISILARRFPPSDANGVPCCSGSHKVGWSGGAQSWIFESEPGDGCCVAFCRGSTNVGRYCESAYKTESSAGTTKVVTGCGDTVLNC
;
A
#
# COMPACT_ATOMS: atom_id res chain seq x y z
N MET A 1 -17.29 34.83 50.13
CA MET A 1 -18.06 34.40 48.95
C MET A 1 -17.12 33.57 48.07
N LYS A 2 -17.45 32.30 47.83
CA LYS A 2 -16.57 31.30 47.17
C LYS A 2 -16.49 31.57 45.66
N LEU A 3 -15.28 31.76 45.13
CA LEU A 3 -14.99 31.74 43.70
C LEU A 3 -15.19 30.31 43.16
N SER A 4 -15.99 30.16 42.11
CA SER A 4 -16.03 28.93 41.29
C SER A 4 -15.54 29.29 39.90
N ALA A 5 -14.26 28.99 39.63
CA ALA A 5 -13.68 29.06 38.30
C ALA A 5 -14.07 27.78 37.55
N LEU A 6 -14.91 27.93 36.53
CA LEU A 6 -15.35 26.86 35.65
C LEU A 6 -14.24 26.66 34.60
N VAL A 7 -13.42 25.62 34.76
CA VAL A 7 -12.40 25.24 33.77
C VAL A 7 -13.13 24.60 32.60
N LEU A 8 -13.37 25.38 31.55
CA LEU A 8 -13.74 24.88 30.23
C LEU A 8 -12.53 24.13 29.66
N GLY A 9 -12.49 22.82 29.87
CA GLY A 9 -11.54 21.92 29.23
C GLY A 9 -11.84 21.84 27.75
N SER A 10 -11.10 22.60 26.95
CA SER A 10 -11.11 22.48 25.50
C SER A 10 -10.61 21.08 25.10
N LEU A 11 -11.52 20.21 24.65
CA LEU A 11 -11.14 19.03 23.88
C LEU A 11 -10.51 19.53 22.56
N MET A 12 -9.19 19.59 22.52
CA MET A 12 -8.47 19.71 21.26
C MET A 12 -8.67 18.39 20.53
N ALA A 13 -9.56 18.37 19.53
CA ALA A 13 -9.58 17.32 18.54
C ALA A 13 -8.24 17.40 17.78
N VAL A 14 -7.26 16.62 18.20
CA VAL A 14 -6.03 16.42 17.43
C VAL A 14 -6.44 15.63 16.20
N SER A 15 -6.77 16.35 15.14
CA SER A 15 -6.84 15.76 13.81
C SER A 15 -5.42 15.35 13.42
N VAL A 16 -5.04 14.13 13.76
CA VAL A 16 -3.86 13.46 13.20
C VAL A 16 -4.16 13.24 11.72
N SER A 17 -3.67 14.14 10.87
CA SER A 17 -3.55 13.83 9.45
C SER A 17 -2.38 12.87 9.31
N ALA A 18 -2.70 11.58 9.32
CA ALA A 18 -1.72 10.56 9.04
C ALA A 18 -1.91 10.21 7.56
N LYS A 19 -0.81 10.32 6.80
CA LYS A 19 -0.75 9.95 5.39
C LYS A 19 0.13 8.71 5.32
N SER A 20 -0.32 7.70 4.60
CA SER A 20 0.52 6.54 4.35
C SER A 20 0.88 6.48 2.88
N THR A 21 2.08 6.00 2.61
CA THR A 21 2.62 5.88 1.26
C THR A 21 3.16 4.48 1.08
N TYR A 22 2.75 3.82 0.00
CA TYR A 22 3.42 2.60 -0.43
C TYR A 22 4.19 2.88 -1.72
N ARG A 23 5.26 2.11 -1.91
CA ARG A 23 6.10 2.14 -3.10
C ARG A 23 6.33 0.72 -3.60
N ILE A 24 6.13 0.52 -4.89
CA ILE A 24 6.44 -0.74 -5.58
C ILE A 24 7.43 -0.41 -6.68
N SER A 25 8.63 -0.96 -6.60
CA SER A 25 9.63 -0.92 -7.67
C SER A 25 9.77 -2.29 -8.31
N LEU A 26 9.60 -2.34 -9.62
CA LEU A 26 9.71 -3.53 -10.46
C LEU A 26 10.91 -3.39 -11.39
N TYR A 27 11.64 -4.47 -11.60
CA TYR A 27 12.87 -4.49 -12.39
C TYR A 27 12.84 -5.60 -13.44
N SER A 28 13.29 -5.31 -14.66
CA SER A 28 13.24 -6.28 -15.77
C SER A 28 14.26 -7.42 -15.63
N LYS A 29 15.27 -7.29 -14.78
CA LYS A 29 16.26 -8.32 -14.45
C LYS A 29 16.29 -8.64 -12.96
N THR A 30 17.06 -9.67 -12.60
CA THR A 30 17.36 -10.02 -11.20
C THR A 30 18.20 -8.93 -10.53
N ASP A 31 18.30 -9.00 -9.20
CA ASP A 31 19.15 -8.14 -8.37
C ASP A 31 18.90 -6.63 -8.56
N PHE A 32 17.65 -6.27 -8.84
CA PHE A 32 17.20 -4.88 -9.01
C PHE A 32 17.85 -4.14 -10.18
N GLN A 33 18.06 -4.85 -11.29
CA GLN A 33 18.70 -4.32 -12.50
C GLN A 33 17.75 -4.24 -13.71
N GLY A 34 18.21 -3.53 -14.74
CA GLY A 34 17.50 -3.39 -16.01
C GLY A 34 16.51 -2.24 -16.00
N ASP A 35 15.45 -2.38 -16.79
CA ASP A 35 14.36 -1.40 -16.86
C ASP A 35 13.60 -1.40 -15.54
N GLN A 36 13.25 -0.21 -15.06
CA GLN A 36 12.55 -0.03 -13.80
C GLN A 36 11.17 0.60 -14.05
N ALA A 37 10.16 0.08 -13.37
CA ALA A 37 8.88 0.75 -13.18
C ALA A 37 8.64 0.93 -11.69
N THR A 38 8.35 2.16 -11.26
CA THR A 38 8.03 2.48 -9.87
C THR A 38 6.62 3.04 -9.79
N PHE A 39 5.84 2.49 -8.88
CA PHE A 39 4.49 2.93 -8.55
C PHE A 39 4.50 3.41 -7.10
N THR A 40 4.06 4.64 -6.88
CA THR A 40 3.93 5.21 -5.55
C THR A 40 2.52 5.76 -5.45
N GLU A 41 1.78 5.36 -4.44
CA GLU A 41 0.51 6.00 -4.11
C GLU A 41 0.51 6.47 -2.66
N GLU A 42 0.02 7.68 -2.48
CA GLU A 42 -0.26 8.27 -1.18
C GLU A 42 -1.76 8.14 -0.94
N TYR A 43 -2.12 7.62 0.23
CA TYR A 43 -3.51 7.56 0.68
C TYR A 43 -3.62 8.16 2.07
N ASP A 44 -4.71 8.88 2.27
CA ASP A 44 -4.96 9.62 3.49
C ASP A 44 -5.62 8.67 4.51
N ILE A 45 -4.89 8.27 5.55
CA ILE A 45 -5.43 7.38 6.60
C ILE A 45 -6.23 8.16 7.66
N SER A 46 -6.45 9.46 7.45
CA SER A 46 -7.25 10.29 8.34
C SER A 46 -8.73 9.90 8.31
N ILE A 47 -9.29 9.56 9.48
CA ILE A 47 -10.72 9.25 9.69
C ILE A 47 -11.65 10.43 9.26
N LEU A 48 -11.09 11.64 9.10
CA LEU A 48 -11.81 12.87 8.73
C LEU A 48 -11.70 13.23 7.24
N ALA A 49 -10.94 12.48 6.43
CA ALA A 49 -10.78 12.77 5.01
C ALA A 49 -12.08 12.43 4.26
N ARG A 50 -12.90 13.46 3.96
CA ARG A 50 -14.15 13.36 3.17
C ARG A 50 -13.95 12.98 1.69
N ARG A 51 -12.82 12.37 1.36
CA ARG A 51 -12.53 11.79 0.05
C ARG A 51 -12.08 10.37 0.33
N PHE A 52 -13.06 9.49 0.55
CA PHE A 52 -12.89 8.10 0.97
C PHE A 52 -11.77 7.44 0.17
N PRO A 53 -10.59 7.16 0.76
CA PRO A 53 -9.69 6.20 0.19
C PRO A 53 -10.40 4.84 0.09
N PRO A 54 -9.88 3.91 -0.73
CA PRO A 54 -10.29 2.51 -0.62
C PRO A 54 -10.21 2.13 0.85
N SER A 55 -11.27 1.54 1.38
CA SER A 55 -11.30 1.06 2.75
C SER A 55 -11.64 -0.41 2.73
N ASP A 56 -11.07 -1.15 3.69
CA ASP A 56 -11.42 -2.55 3.89
C ASP A 56 -12.89 -2.69 4.35
N ALA A 57 -13.34 -3.93 4.53
CA ALA A 57 -14.70 -4.21 5.02
C ALA A 57 -14.99 -3.61 6.41
N ASN A 58 -13.97 -3.16 7.13
CA ASN A 58 -14.05 -2.55 8.45
C ASN A 58 -13.90 -1.02 8.42
N GLY A 59 -13.79 -0.40 7.23
CA GLY A 59 -13.65 1.04 7.07
C GLY A 59 -12.23 1.57 7.31
N VAL A 60 -11.22 0.70 7.34
CA VAL A 60 -9.79 1.08 7.48
C VAL A 60 -9.29 1.58 6.13
N PRO A 61 -8.81 2.83 6.01
CA PRO A 61 -8.16 3.35 4.81
C PRO A 61 -7.00 2.46 4.37
N CYS A 62 -6.94 2.12 3.09
CA CYS A 62 -5.96 1.19 2.56
C CYS A 62 -5.65 1.47 1.09
N CYS A 63 -4.52 0.91 0.65
CA CYS A 63 -4.12 0.97 -0.75
C CYS A 63 -5.09 0.20 -1.66
N SER A 64 -5.31 0.69 -2.87
CA SER A 64 -5.91 -0.11 -3.94
C SER A 64 -5.36 0.32 -5.28
N GLY A 65 -4.87 -0.64 -6.05
CA GLY A 65 -4.21 -0.33 -7.30
C GLY A 65 -3.98 -1.60 -8.11
N SER A 66 -3.84 -1.43 -9.42
CA SER A 66 -3.49 -2.53 -10.30
C SER A 66 -2.64 -1.99 -11.43
N HIS A 67 -1.37 -2.39 -11.46
CA HIS A 67 -0.41 -1.92 -12.44
C HIS A 67 0.13 -3.08 -13.25
N LYS A 68 0.17 -2.91 -14.57
CA LYS A 68 0.80 -3.87 -15.49
C LYS A 68 2.25 -3.50 -15.69
N VAL A 69 3.08 -4.52 -15.87
CA VAL A 69 4.49 -4.34 -16.25
C VAL A 69 4.56 -3.99 -17.74
N GLY A 70 5.32 -2.95 -18.07
CA GLY A 70 5.40 -2.38 -19.42
C GLY A 70 6.30 -3.12 -20.41
N TRP A 71 7.04 -4.14 -19.96
CA TRP A 71 7.98 -4.90 -20.80
C TRP A 71 7.61 -6.38 -20.93
N SER A 72 8.07 -6.99 -22.01
CA SER A 72 7.90 -8.42 -22.27
C SER A 72 8.69 -9.26 -21.28
N GLY A 73 8.08 -10.32 -20.74
CA GLY A 73 8.72 -11.24 -19.78
C GLY A 73 8.45 -10.93 -18.30
N GLY A 74 7.87 -9.76 -17.99
CA GLY A 74 7.54 -9.36 -16.63
C GLY A 74 8.77 -8.99 -15.79
N ALA A 75 8.52 -8.51 -14.58
CA ALA A 75 9.57 -8.11 -13.64
C ALA A 75 10.24 -9.34 -13.02
N GLN A 76 11.57 -9.39 -13.11
CA GLN A 76 12.39 -10.47 -12.57
C GLN A 76 12.91 -10.17 -11.16
N SER A 77 12.84 -8.93 -10.68
CA SER A 77 13.02 -8.61 -9.27
C SER A 77 12.12 -7.44 -8.87
N TRP A 78 11.87 -7.28 -7.57
CA TRP A 78 10.97 -6.26 -7.09
C TRP A 78 11.21 -5.89 -5.64
N ILE A 79 10.81 -4.67 -5.29
CA ILE A 79 10.82 -4.11 -3.94
C ILE A 79 9.41 -3.57 -3.69
N PHE A 80 8.83 -3.96 -2.57
CA PHE A 80 7.61 -3.40 -2.02
C PHE A 80 7.94 -2.77 -0.68
N GLU A 81 7.62 -1.50 -0.54
CA GLU A 81 7.75 -0.74 0.69
C GLU A 81 6.38 -0.23 1.09
N SER A 82 6.01 -0.47 2.33
CA SER A 82 4.76 -0.07 2.93
C SER A 82 5.02 0.20 4.42
N GLU A 83 4.26 1.14 4.97
CA GLU A 83 4.42 1.53 6.37
C GLU A 83 3.86 0.44 7.29
N PRO A 84 4.54 0.11 8.40
CA PRO A 84 4.04 -0.88 9.34
C PRO A 84 2.65 -0.49 9.87
N GLY A 85 1.67 -1.38 9.73
CA GLY A 85 0.31 -1.17 10.24
C GLY A 85 -0.62 -0.37 9.33
N ASP A 86 -0.19 -0.09 8.08
CA ASP A 86 -1.02 0.59 7.08
C ASP A 86 -2.12 -0.32 6.48
N GLY A 87 -2.03 -1.63 6.71
CA GLY A 87 -2.99 -2.64 6.23
C GLY A 87 -2.92 -2.89 4.72
N CYS A 88 -1.90 -2.36 4.04
CA CYS A 88 -1.71 -2.48 2.61
C CYS A 88 -1.03 -3.80 2.23
N CYS A 89 -1.69 -4.56 1.36
CA CYS A 89 -1.18 -5.79 0.79
C CYS A 89 -0.96 -5.65 -0.71
N VAL A 90 0.16 -6.18 -1.20
CA VAL A 90 0.47 -6.35 -2.62
C VAL A 90 0.42 -7.82 -3.00
N ALA A 91 -0.11 -8.10 -4.18
CA ALA A 91 0.00 -9.36 -4.88
C ALA A 91 0.79 -9.17 -6.17
N PHE A 92 1.82 -9.97 -6.35
CA PHE A 92 2.57 -10.09 -7.59
C PHE A 92 1.93 -11.20 -8.43
N CYS A 93 1.61 -10.89 -9.67
CA CYS A 93 0.86 -11.74 -10.57
C CYS A 93 1.68 -12.06 -11.83
N ARG A 94 1.62 -13.30 -12.29
CA ARG A 94 2.04 -13.73 -13.63
C ARG A 94 0.80 -14.21 -14.40
N GLY A 95 0.32 -13.40 -15.33
CA GLY A 95 -0.99 -13.61 -15.94
C GLY A 95 -2.08 -13.58 -14.85
N SER A 96 -2.87 -14.66 -14.78
CA SER A 96 -3.91 -14.88 -13.76
C SER A 96 -3.41 -15.61 -12.50
N THR A 97 -2.12 -15.91 -12.41
CA THR A 97 -1.55 -16.67 -11.29
C THR A 97 -0.91 -15.73 -10.28
N ASN A 98 -1.30 -15.84 -9.01
CA ASN A 98 -0.61 -15.17 -7.91
C ASN A 98 0.72 -15.88 -7.63
N VAL A 99 1.82 -15.13 -7.68
CA VAL A 99 3.19 -15.63 -7.47
C VAL A 99 3.80 -15.14 -6.15
N GLY A 100 3.04 -14.35 -5.39
CA GLY A 100 3.43 -13.87 -4.06
C GLY A 100 2.47 -12.79 -3.55
N ARG A 101 2.15 -12.83 -2.26
CA ARG A 101 1.36 -11.82 -1.55
C ARG A 101 2.13 -11.35 -0.32
N TYR A 102 2.18 -10.05 -0.10
CA TYR A 102 2.92 -9.41 1.01
C TYR A 102 2.10 -8.26 1.56
N CYS A 103 1.96 -8.18 2.88
CA CYS A 103 1.25 -7.10 3.59
C CYS A 103 2.19 -6.23 4.43
N GLU A 104 3.48 -6.42 4.23
CA GLU A 104 4.56 -5.66 4.84
C GLU A 104 5.63 -5.44 3.79
N SER A 105 6.53 -4.49 4.07
CA SER A 105 7.70 -4.24 3.22
C SER A 105 8.47 -5.54 2.94
N ALA A 106 8.63 -5.85 1.66
CA ALA A 106 9.25 -7.08 1.21
C ALA A 106 10.02 -6.83 -0.09
N TYR A 107 11.00 -7.67 -0.37
CA TYR A 107 11.72 -7.61 -1.63
C TYR A 107 12.06 -9.02 -2.11
N LYS A 108 12.32 -9.11 -3.41
CA LYS A 108 12.77 -10.35 -4.03
C LYS A 108 13.77 -10.04 -5.13
N THR A 109 15.01 -10.50 -4.93
CA THR A 109 16.12 -10.35 -5.88
C THR A 109 15.94 -11.24 -7.11
N GLU A 110 15.18 -12.33 -6.99
CA GLU A 110 14.87 -13.23 -8.10
C GLU A 110 13.40 -13.72 -8.03
N SER A 111 12.56 -13.18 -8.92
CA SER A 111 11.20 -13.64 -9.15
C SER A 111 11.24 -14.82 -10.11
N SER A 112 11.07 -16.02 -9.57
CA SER A 112 11.08 -17.30 -10.28
C SER A 112 10.11 -17.39 -11.46
N ALA A 113 9.17 -16.45 -11.59
CA ALA A 113 8.11 -16.51 -12.57
C ALA A 113 7.94 -15.25 -13.44
N GLY A 114 8.64 -14.14 -13.20
CA GLY A 114 8.44 -12.91 -13.98
C GLY A 114 7.05 -12.28 -13.74
N THR A 115 7.00 -11.26 -12.89
CA THR A 115 5.73 -10.59 -12.53
C THR A 115 5.21 -9.76 -13.71
N THR A 116 4.02 -10.05 -14.22
CA THR A 116 3.40 -9.27 -15.31
C THR A 116 2.46 -8.17 -14.81
N LYS A 117 1.95 -8.30 -13.58
CA LYS A 117 1.00 -7.38 -12.97
C LYS A 117 1.22 -7.34 -11.47
N VAL A 118 1.01 -6.18 -10.85
CA VAL A 118 0.93 -6.03 -9.40
C VAL A 118 -0.44 -5.50 -9.04
N VAL A 119 -1.03 -6.04 -7.98
CA VAL A 119 -2.34 -5.64 -7.47
C VAL A 119 -2.19 -5.32 -6.00
N THR A 120 -2.61 -4.14 -5.58
CA THR A 120 -2.65 -3.72 -4.19
C THR A 120 -4.08 -3.70 -3.68
N GLY A 121 -4.24 -3.99 -2.40
CA GLY A 121 -5.52 -4.02 -1.71
C GLY A 121 -5.33 -4.22 -0.20
N CYS A 122 -6.43 -4.40 0.52
CA CYS A 122 -6.42 -4.24 1.98
C CYS A 122 -6.42 -5.60 2.69
N GLY A 123 -5.67 -5.76 3.78
CA GLY A 123 -5.79 -6.88 4.73
C GLY A 123 -5.99 -8.25 4.06
N ASP A 124 -7.18 -8.84 4.23
CA ASP A 124 -7.55 -10.16 3.68
C ASP A 124 -8.28 -10.11 2.32
N THR A 125 -8.42 -8.93 1.72
CA THR A 125 -9.13 -8.76 0.44
C THR A 125 -8.51 -9.66 -0.62
N VAL A 126 -9.33 -10.32 -1.42
CA VAL A 126 -8.84 -11.17 -2.51
C VAL A 126 -8.19 -10.28 -3.58
N LEU A 127 -6.87 -10.40 -3.72
CA LEU A 127 -6.11 -9.68 -4.74
C LEU A 127 -6.09 -10.50 -6.02
N ASN A 128 -6.98 -10.14 -6.95
CA ASN A 128 -7.16 -10.88 -8.19
C ASN A 128 -6.11 -10.52 -9.23
N CYS A 129 -5.31 -11.52 -9.58
CA CYS A 129 -4.57 -11.57 -10.83
C CYS A 129 -5.58 -11.75 -11.97
#